data_AF-A0A7Y3FW54-F1
#
_entry.id   AF-A0A7Y3FW54-F1
#
_cell.length_a   1.000
_cell.length_b   1.000
_cell.length_c   1.000
_cell.angle_alpha   90.00
_cell.angle_beta   90.00
_cell.angle_gamma   90.00
#
_symmetry.space_group_name_H-M   'P 1'
#
loop_
_entity.id
_entity.type
_entity.pdbx_description
1 polymer ?
#
loop_
_entity_poly.entity_id
_entity_poly.type
_entity_poly.pdbx_seq_one_letter_code
_entity_poly.pdbx_strand_id
1 'polypeptide(L)'
;MNRWNEFIEKILAGSGIETTYIHTSIKAMAEIACAFIAWLILKKVLNTFEKRIKKHTDLQINSQVFSAIKTIIFYALLLITGTYLIRLFNIGLFENIFYAIFIVLLARPVNEFLIVAIKYLEKNIADKTDTDIDNIVFDLLKKFAGAIIYITAVIIALDMLGVNVMPFIAGAGVAGIAIGFAA
;
A
#
# COMPACT_ATOMS: atom_id res chain seq x y z
N MET A 1 3.09 -12.81 37.43
CA MET A 1 4.33 -12.30 36.80
C MET A 1 4.94 -13.48 36.04
N ASN A 2 5.06 -13.39 34.71
CA ASN A 2 5.24 -14.57 33.86
C ASN A 2 6.67 -15.15 33.98
N ARG A 3 6.80 -16.47 34.18
CA ARG A 3 8.07 -17.25 34.22
C ARG A 3 9.05 -16.96 33.06
N TRP A 4 8.53 -16.44 31.95
CA TRP A 4 9.30 -15.98 30.81
C TRP A 4 10.18 -14.76 31.12
N ASN A 5 9.71 -13.84 31.96
CA ASN A 5 10.46 -12.63 32.31
C ASN A 5 11.64 -12.97 33.24
N GLU A 6 11.45 -13.89 34.19
CA GLU A 6 12.50 -14.35 35.10
C GLU A 6 13.63 -15.10 34.37
N PHE A 7 13.29 -15.85 33.31
CA PHE A 7 14.27 -16.56 32.49
C PHE A 7 15.16 -15.58 31.69
N ILE A 8 14.57 -14.50 31.18
CA ILE A 8 15.27 -13.42 30.48
C ILE A 8 16.20 -12.68 31.45
N GLU A 9 15.73 -12.33 32.66
CA GLU A 9 16.54 -11.66 33.68
C GLU A 9 17.75 -12.51 34.14
N LYS A 10 17.58 -13.82 34.27
CA LYS A 10 18.64 -14.74 34.73
C LYS A 10 19.77 -14.92 33.72
N ILE A 11 19.48 -14.83 32.42
CA ILE A 11 20.52 -14.84 31.37
C ILE A 11 21.23 -13.48 31.29
N LEU A 12 20.53 -12.40 31.61
CA LEU A 12 21.02 -11.02 31.45
C LEU A 12 21.78 -10.46 32.66
N ALA A 13 21.64 -11.08 33.83
CA ALA A 13 22.45 -10.76 35.01
C ALA A 13 23.98 -10.98 34.80
N GLY A 14 24.38 -11.69 33.73
CA GLY A 14 25.78 -11.94 33.39
C GLY A 14 26.43 -10.94 32.43
N SER A 15 25.69 -10.01 31.80
CA SER A 15 26.21 -9.21 30.68
C SER A 15 26.28 -7.70 30.89
N GLY A 16 25.80 -7.14 32.00
CA GLY A 16 26.01 -5.72 32.36
C GLY A 16 25.37 -4.69 31.42
N ILE A 17 24.46 -5.10 30.55
CA ILE A 17 23.73 -4.21 29.62
C ILE A 17 22.42 -3.77 30.28
N GLU A 18 22.11 -2.47 30.24
CA GLU A 18 20.86 -1.92 30.79
C GLU A 18 19.62 -2.63 30.23
N THR A 19 18.81 -3.17 31.13
CA THR A 19 17.66 -4.06 30.85
C THR A 19 16.60 -3.44 29.94
N THR A 20 16.55 -2.11 29.85
CA THR A 20 15.62 -1.35 29.01
C THR A 20 15.89 -1.48 27.50
N TYR A 21 17.15 -1.47 27.07
CA TYR A 21 17.50 -1.53 25.64
C TYR A 21 17.37 -2.95 25.08
N ILE A 22 17.71 -3.96 25.88
CA ILE A 22 17.61 -5.36 25.48
C ILE A 22 16.15 -5.77 25.30
N HIS A 23 15.27 -5.35 26.21
CA HIS A 23 13.84 -5.66 26.13
C HIS A 23 13.19 -5.02 24.89
N THR A 24 13.65 -3.83 24.49
CA THR A 24 13.23 -3.13 23.27
C THR A 24 13.68 -3.89 22.02
N SER A 25 14.94 -4.33 21.97
CA SER A 25 15.47 -5.12 20.84
C SER A 25 14.81 -6.49 20.69
N ILE A 26 14.51 -7.18 21.80
CA ILE A 26 13.81 -8.48 21.77
C ILE A 26 12.38 -8.31 21.22
N LYS A 27 11.67 -7.25 21.63
CA LYS A 27 10.33 -6.94 21.10
C LYS A 27 10.36 -6.62 19.61
N ALA A 28 11.35 -5.83 19.15
CA ALA A 28 11.55 -5.54 17.73
C ALA A 28 11.75 -6.83 16.92
N MET A 29 12.60 -7.72 17.41
CA MET A 29 12.94 -8.97 16.71
C MET A 29 11.76 -9.95 16.69
N ALA A 30 10.99 -10.02 17.78
CA ALA A 30 9.75 -10.79 17.82
C ALA A 30 8.69 -10.26 16.84
N GLU A 31 8.53 -8.94 16.73
CA GLU A 31 7.56 -8.34 15.79
C GLU A 31 7.95 -8.60 14.34
N ILE A 32 9.24 -8.46 14.00
CA ILE A 32 9.74 -8.77 12.65
C ILE A 32 9.50 -10.25 12.32
N ALA A 33 9.77 -11.16 13.27
CA ALA A 33 9.52 -12.59 13.10
C ALA A 33 8.02 -12.88 12.92
N CYS A 34 7.15 -12.28 13.73
CA CYS A 34 5.70 -12.39 13.61
C CYS A 34 5.20 -11.88 12.24
N ALA A 35 5.67 -10.72 11.81
CA ALA A 35 5.36 -10.16 10.50
C ALA A 35 5.83 -11.08 9.37
N PHE A 36 7.04 -11.63 9.46
CA PHE A 36 7.56 -12.56 8.47
C PHE A 36 6.72 -13.84 8.38
N ILE A 37 6.32 -14.41 9.52
CA ILE A 37 5.44 -15.58 9.58
C ILE A 37 4.06 -15.24 9.00
N ALA A 38 3.46 -14.11 9.39
CA ALA A 38 2.19 -13.65 8.88
C ALA A 38 2.23 -13.47 7.34
N TRP A 39 3.31 -12.90 6.82
CA TRP A 39 3.55 -12.78 5.37
C TRP A 39 3.59 -14.14 4.67
N LEU A 40 4.32 -15.11 5.23
CA LEU A 40 4.39 -16.46 4.66
C LEU A 40 3.02 -17.14 4.61
N ILE A 41 2.23 -17.02 5.68
CA ILE A 41 0.87 -17.56 5.75
C ILE A 41 -0.02 -16.87 4.71
N LEU A 42 -0.07 -15.53 4.70
CA LEU A 42 -0.87 -14.75 3.75
C LEU A 42 -0.49 -15.07 2.30
N LYS A 43 0.80 -15.13 1.98
CA LYS A 43 1.29 -15.50 0.64
C LYS A 43 0.82 -16.90 0.25
N LYS A 44 0.90 -17.87 1.16
CA LYS A 44 0.45 -19.25 0.92
C LYS A 44 -1.06 -19.31 0.70
N VAL A 45 -1.83 -18.58 1.50
CA VAL A 45 -3.29 -18.47 1.39
C VAL A 45 -3.67 -17.85 0.05
N LEU A 46 -3.13 -16.67 -0.30
CA LEU A 46 -3.41 -15.97 -1.55
C LEU A 46 -3.04 -16.81 -2.79
N ASN A 47 -1.89 -17.48 -2.77
CA ASN A 47 -1.49 -18.39 -3.87
C ASN A 47 -2.44 -19.59 -4.00
N THR A 48 -2.99 -20.08 -2.89
CA THR A 48 -3.96 -21.18 -2.90
C THR A 48 -5.29 -20.72 -3.46
N PHE A 49 -5.76 -19.53 -3.07
CA PHE A 49 -6.97 -18.93 -3.64
C PHE A 49 -6.82 -18.62 -5.12
N GLU A 50 -5.70 -18.02 -5.55
CA GLU A 50 -5.43 -17.75 -6.97
C GLU A 50 -5.51 -19.03 -7.81
N LYS A 51 -4.91 -20.13 -7.35
CA LYS A 51 -4.98 -21.44 -8.02
C LYS A 51 -6.40 -22.00 -8.08
N ARG A 52 -7.19 -21.84 -7.01
CA ARG A 52 -8.59 -22.30 -6.97
C ARG A 52 -9.48 -21.48 -7.92
N ILE A 53 -9.31 -20.16 -7.97
CA ILE A 53 -10.15 -19.30 -8.82
C ILE A 53 -9.75 -19.41 -10.30
N LYS A 54 -8.46 -19.51 -10.63
CA LYS A 54 -8.00 -19.76 -12.01
C LYS A 54 -8.58 -21.04 -12.62
N LYS A 55 -8.87 -22.06 -11.80
CA LYS A 55 -9.45 -23.32 -12.29
C LYS A 55 -10.89 -23.18 -12.80
N HIS A 56 -11.60 -22.13 -12.40
CA HIS A 56 -13.01 -21.93 -12.72
C HIS A 56 -13.26 -20.71 -13.63
N THR A 57 -12.23 -19.95 -14.01
CA THR A 57 -12.39 -18.71 -14.79
C THR A 57 -11.10 -18.36 -15.56
N ASP A 58 -11.16 -18.39 -16.90
CA ASP A 58 -10.03 -18.11 -17.83
C ASP A 58 -9.71 -16.62 -18.03
N LEU A 59 -10.03 -15.75 -17.07
CA LEU A 59 -9.86 -14.30 -17.24
C LEU A 59 -8.46 -13.84 -16.82
N GLN A 60 -7.68 -13.34 -17.78
CA GLN A 60 -6.41 -12.63 -17.56
C GLN A 60 -6.55 -11.44 -16.58
N ILE A 61 -7.77 -10.90 -16.42
CA ILE A 61 -8.11 -9.87 -15.44
C ILE A 61 -7.83 -10.35 -14.01
N ASN A 62 -8.06 -11.64 -13.73
CA ASN A 62 -7.94 -12.21 -12.40
C ASN A 62 -6.50 -12.19 -11.87
N SER A 63 -5.50 -12.49 -12.71
CA SER A 63 -4.10 -12.53 -12.28
C SER A 63 -3.57 -11.15 -11.89
N GLN A 64 -3.97 -10.10 -12.61
CA GLN A 64 -3.55 -8.73 -12.32
C GLN A 64 -4.17 -8.22 -11.00
N VAL A 65 -5.45 -8.50 -10.75
CA VAL A 65 -6.11 -8.20 -9.47
C VAL A 65 -5.43 -8.93 -8.31
N PHE A 66 -5.16 -10.23 -8.47
CA PHE A 66 -4.47 -11.01 -7.45
C PHE A 66 -3.05 -10.49 -7.17
N SER A 67 -2.34 -10.01 -8.20
CA SER A 67 -1.04 -9.37 -8.03
C SER A 67 -1.15 -8.07 -7.24
N ALA A 68 -2.09 -7.18 -7.59
CA ALA A 68 -2.32 -5.94 -6.87
C ALA A 68 -2.69 -6.20 -5.41
N ILE A 69 -3.58 -7.16 -5.13
CA ILE A 69 -3.97 -7.55 -3.77
C ILE A 69 -2.77 -8.04 -2.96
N LYS A 70 -1.93 -8.92 -3.52
CA LYS A 70 -0.71 -9.39 -2.83
C LYS A 70 0.23 -8.24 -2.48
N THR A 71 0.41 -7.30 -3.40
CA THR A 71 1.24 -6.12 -3.21
C THR A 71 0.67 -5.20 -2.13
N ILE A 72 -0.65 -4.97 -2.13
CA ILE A 72 -1.33 -4.16 -1.09
C ILE A 72 -1.18 -4.81 0.28
N ILE A 73 -1.41 -6.12 0.38
CA ILE A 73 -1.27 -6.86 1.65
C ILE A 73 0.17 -6.81 2.16
N PHE A 74 1.16 -6.93 1.25
CA PHE A 74 2.57 -6.78 1.62
C PHE A 74 2.85 -5.41 2.21
N TYR A 75 2.42 -4.35 1.52
CA TYR A 75 2.64 -2.98 1.98
C TYR A 75 1.86 -2.67 3.25
N ALA A 76 0.64 -3.17 3.42
CA ALA A 76 -0.11 -3.02 4.67
C ALA A 76 0.64 -3.63 5.86
N LEU A 77 1.19 -4.84 5.67
CA LEU A 77 1.98 -5.50 6.71
C LEU A 77 3.28 -4.72 7.00
N LEU A 78 3.99 -4.29 5.96
CA LEU A 78 5.20 -3.48 6.09
C LEU A 78 4.93 -2.15 6.82
N LEU A 79 3.78 -1.51 6.58
CA LEU A 79 3.37 -0.28 7.24
C LEU A 79 3.08 -0.52 8.72
N ILE A 80 2.35 -1.57 9.07
CA ILE A 80 2.04 -1.93 10.46
C ILE A 80 3.34 -2.21 11.22
N THR A 81 4.20 -3.06 10.68
CA THR A 81 5.48 -3.41 11.30
C THR A 81 6.40 -2.19 11.42
N GLY A 82 6.52 -1.38 10.37
CA GLY A 82 7.37 -0.19 10.40
C GLY A 82 6.87 0.85 11.39
N THR A 83 5.56 1.08 11.47
CA THR A 83 4.94 1.97 12.48
C THR A 83 5.24 1.48 13.89
N TYR A 84 5.11 0.18 14.14
CA TYR A 84 5.40 -0.42 15.43
C TYR A 84 6.88 -0.21 15.82
N LEU A 85 7.80 -0.42 14.87
CA LEU A 85 9.23 -0.17 15.09
C LEU A 85 9.51 1.32 15.37
N ILE A 86 8.94 2.25 14.61
CA ILE A 86 9.15 3.69 14.81
C ILE A 86 8.68 4.12 16.21
N ARG A 87 7.52 3.62 16.65
CA ARG A 87 7.00 3.87 18.01
C ARG A 87 7.89 3.25 19.09
N LEU A 88 8.43 2.07 18.83
CA LEU A 88 9.30 1.35 19.76
C LEU A 88 10.63 2.09 19.99
N PHE A 89 11.19 2.71 18.94
CA PHE A 89 12.40 3.54 19.04
C PHE A 89 12.12 5.02 19.39
N ASN A 90 10.84 5.40 19.53
CA ASN A 90 10.38 6.75 19.84
C ASN A 90 10.93 7.85 18.91
N ILE A 91 11.11 7.54 17.62
CA ILE A 91 11.70 8.49 16.66
C ILE A 91 10.59 9.19 15.86
N GLY A 92 9.87 10.10 16.52
CA GLY A 92 8.69 10.77 15.96
C GLY A 92 8.92 11.54 14.65
N LEU A 93 10.15 12.04 14.39
CA LEU A 93 10.46 12.75 13.15
C LEU A 93 10.46 11.84 11.91
N PHE A 94 10.75 10.54 12.06
CA PHE A 94 10.71 9.60 10.93
C PHE A 94 9.32 9.04 10.66
N GLU A 95 8.37 9.20 11.57
CA GLU A 95 7.01 8.66 11.42
C GLU A 95 6.31 9.28 10.20
N ASN A 96 6.34 10.60 10.09
CA ASN A 96 5.70 11.33 8.99
C ASN A 96 6.38 11.06 7.63
N ILE A 97 7.72 11.00 7.61
CA ILE A 97 8.49 10.68 6.40
C ILE A 97 8.18 9.25 5.95
N PHE A 98 8.12 8.31 6.88
CA PHE A 98 7.76 6.93 6.61
C PHE A 98 6.36 6.83 6.00
N TYR A 99 5.35 7.48 6.58
CA TYR A 99 4.00 7.49 6.02
C TYR A 99 3.93 8.14 4.62
N ALA A 100 4.62 9.26 4.42
CA ALA A 100 4.68 9.94 3.13
C ALA A 100 5.25 9.04 2.03
N ILE A 101 6.36 8.34 2.30
CA ILE A 101 6.95 7.36 1.37
C ILE A 101 5.95 6.24 1.08
N PHE A 102 5.27 5.72 2.10
CA PHE A 102 4.28 4.65 1.94
C PHE A 102 3.09 5.04 1.09
N ILE A 103 2.57 6.27 1.25
CA ILE A 103 1.48 6.79 0.42
C ILE A 103 1.87 6.77 -1.07
N VAL A 104 3.08 7.21 -1.40
CA VAL A 104 3.58 7.20 -2.78
C VAL A 104 3.77 5.76 -3.29
N LEU A 105 4.28 4.85 -2.45
CA LEU A 105 4.40 3.43 -2.81
C LEU A 105 3.05 2.76 -3.08
N LEU A 106 2.01 3.11 -2.30
CA LEU A 106 0.64 2.61 -2.47
C LEU A 106 -0.04 3.14 -3.74
N ALA A 107 0.42 4.25 -4.33
CA ALA A 107 -0.14 4.80 -5.55
C ALA A 107 -0.13 3.78 -6.71
N ARG A 108 0.94 2.98 -6.81
CA ARG A 108 1.10 1.99 -7.87
C ARG A 108 0.03 0.89 -7.84
N PRO A 109 -0.15 0.11 -6.76
CA PRO A 109 -1.18 -0.94 -6.74
C PRO A 109 -2.60 -0.36 -6.84
N VAL A 110 -2.83 0.85 -6.34
CA VAL A 110 -4.10 1.56 -6.52
C VAL A 110 -4.36 1.86 -7.99
N ASN A 111 -3.35 2.34 -8.73
CA ASN A 111 -3.44 2.56 -10.17
C ASN A 111 -3.64 1.25 -10.94
N GLU A 112 -2.91 0.18 -10.60
CA GLU A 112 -3.11 -1.12 -11.21
C GLU A 112 -4.55 -1.63 -11.00
N PHE A 113 -5.12 -1.44 -9.80
CA PHE A 113 -6.51 -1.80 -9.51
C PHE A 113 -7.50 -0.95 -10.32
N LEU A 114 -7.31 0.36 -10.40
CA LEU A 114 -8.19 1.24 -11.18
C LEU A 114 -8.13 0.95 -12.68
N ILE A 115 -6.95 0.68 -13.24
CA ILE A 115 -6.81 0.26 -14.64
C ILE A 115 -7.56 -1.04 -14.89
N VAL A 116 -7.50 -1.99 -13.96
CA VAL A 116 -8.25 -3.25 -14.08
C VAL A 116 -9.77 -3.01 -14.01
N ALA A 117 -10.23 -2.15 -13.10
CA ALA A 117 -11.65 -1.78 -13.03
C ALA A 117 -12.13 -1.14 -14.34
N ILE A 118 -11.33 -0.24 -14.93
CA ILE A 118 -11.63 0.39 -16.21
C ILE A 118 -11.68 -0.66 -17.33
N LYS A 119 -10.74 -1.59 -17.41
CA LYS A 119 -10.76 -2.69 -18.40
C LYS A 119 -11.98 -3.60 -18.25
N TYR A 120 -12.42 -3.84 -17.02
CA TYR A 120 -13.63 -4.63 -16.77
C TYR A 120 -14.88 -3.90 -17.26
N LEU A 121 -14.96 -2.58 -17.04
CA LEU A 121 -16.02 -1.72 -17.58
C LEU A 121 -15.97 -1.67 -19.11
N GLU A 122 -14.79 -1.48 -19.69
CA GLU A 122 -14.53 -1.50 -21.14
C GLU A 122 -15.12 -2.76 -21.76
N LYS A 123 -14.79 -3.94 -21.21
CA LYS A 123 -15.33 -5.21 -21.70
C LYS A 123 -16.84 -5.33 -21.57
N ASN A 124 -17.41 -4.95 -20.43
CA ASN A 124 -18.87 -5.08 -20.20
C ASN A 124 -19.72 -4.08 -21.00
N ILE A 125 -19.15 -2.94 -21.37
CA ILE A 125 -19.85 -1.85 -22.07
C ILE A 125 -19.60 -1.94 -23.57
N ALA A 126 -18.37 -2.17 -24.02
CA ALA A 126 -18.02 -2.29 -25.44
C ALA A 126 -18.71 -3.50 -26.11
N ASP A 127 -18.98 -4.58 -25.37
CA ASP A 127 -19.81 -5.70 -25.88
C ASP A 127 -21.24 -5.27 -26.25
N LYS A 128 -21.69 -4.06 -25.83
CA LYS A 128 -22.99 -3.48 -26.16
C LYS A 128 -22.92 -2.30 -27.15
N THR A 129 -21.74 -1.73 -27.40
CA THR A 129 -21.53 -0.59 -28.29
C THR A 129 -20.31 -0.81 -29.19
N ASP A 130 -20.57 -1.03 -30.48
CA ASP A 130 -19.58 -1.42 -31.49
C ASP A 130 -18.96 -0.17 -32.15
N THR A 131 -18.34 0.72 -31.36
CA THR A 131 -17.89 2.04 -31.85
C THR A 131 -16.45 2.37 -31.46
N ASP A 132 -15.62 2.75 -32.45
CA ASP A 132 -14.20 3.15 -32.26
C ASP A 132 -14.00 4.29 -31.25
N ILE A 133 -15.04 5.09 -31.02
CA ILE A 133 -15.05 6.20 -30.06
C ILE A 133 -14.87 5.68 -28.62
N ASP A 134 -15.46 4.53 -28.28
CA ASP A 134 -15.39 3.98 -26.93
C ASP A 134 -13.94 3.62 -26.57
N ASN A 135 -13.19 3.05 -27.52
CA ASN A 135 -11.78 2.69 -27.32
C ASN A 135 -10.90 3.91 -27.00
N ILE A 136 -11.12 5.02 -27.71
CA ILE A 136 -10.40 6.28 -27.46
C ILE A 136 -10.73 6.82 -26.07
N VAL A 137 -12.01 6.79 -25.67
CA VAL A 137 -12.45 7.24 -24.35
C VAL A 137 -11.83 6.40 -23.24
N PHE A 138 -11.84 5.07 -23.35
CA PHE A 138 -11.23 4.19 -22.34
C PHE A 138 -9.72 4.39 -22.25
N ASP A 139 -9.03 4.59 -23.37
CA ASP A 139 -7.59 4.90 -23.37
C ASP A 139 -7.26 6.24 -22.71
N LEU A 140 -8.08 7.27 -22.92
CA LEU A 140 -7.96 8.53 -22.19
C LEU A 140 -8.21 8.33 -20.69
N LEU A 141 -9.29 7.63 -20.31
CA LEU A 141 -9.61 7.33 -18.91
C LEU A 141 -8.45 6.62 -18.20
N LYS A 142 -7.83 5.63 -18.83
CA LYS A 142 -6.66 4.91 -18.27
C LYS A 142 -5.49 5.86 -17.99
N LYS A 143 -5.19 6.79 -18.90
CA LYS A 143 -4.10 7.78 -18.73
C LYS A 143 -4.42 8.81 -17.66
N PHE A 144 -5.63 9.37 -17.67
CA PHE A 144 -6.06 10.37 -16.69
C PHE A 144 -6.17 9.78 -15.28
N ALA A 145 -6.70 8.56 -15.14
CA ALA A 145 -6.76 7.86 -13.85
C ALA A 145 -5.36 7.73 -13.24
N GLY A 146 -4.37 7.29 -14.03
CA GLY A 146 -2.98 7.22 -13.58
C GLY A 146 -2.44 8.57 -13.10
N ALA A 147 -2.60 9.62 -13.90
CA ALA A 147 -2.14 10.96 -13.53
C ALA A 147 -2.78 11.45 -12.22
N ILE A 148 -4.10 11.30 -12.07
CA ILE A 148 -4.84 11.72 -10.87
C ILE A 148 -4.32 10.98 -9.63
N ILE A 149 -4.11 9.66 -9.71
CA ILE A 149 -3.65 8.86 -8.57
C ILE A 149 -2.27 9.29 -8.12
N TYR A 150 -1.32 9.46 -9.04
CA TYR A 150 0.04 9.86 -8.69
C TYR A 150 0.10 11.30 -8.14
N ILE A 151 -0.61 12.24 -8.77
CA ILE A 151 -0.69 13.63 -8.29
C ILE A 151 -1.30 13.66 -6.88
N THR A 152 -2.41 12.94 -6.67
CA THR A 152 -3.07 12.86 -5.36
C THR A 152 -2.17 12.24 -4.31
N ALA A 153 -1.47 11.14 -4.64
CA ALA A 153 -0.54 10.50 -3.72
C ALA A 153 0.61 11.42 -3.31
N VAL A 154 1.16 12.20 -4.25
CA VAL A 154 2.19 13.20 -3.95
C VAL A 154 1.64 14.30 -3.06
N ILE A 155 0.44 14.81 -3.33
CA ILE A 155 -0.21 15.83 -2.50
C ILE A 155 -0.39 15.31 -1.07
N ILE A 156 -0.98 14.12 -0.88
CA ILE A 156 -1.19 13.54 0.45
C ILE A 156 0.16 13.29 1.16
N ALA A 157 1.19 12.86 0.43
CA ALA A 157 2.52 12.68 0.99
C ALA A 157 3.14 14.00 1.47
N LEU A 158 2.96 15.08 0.71
CA LEU A 158 3.41 16.42 1.09
C LEU A 158 2.66 16.95 2.33
N ASP A 159 1.35 16.69 2.42
CA ASP A 159 0.54 17.04 3.60
C ASP A 159 1.08 16.37 4.86
N MET A 160 1.42 15.08 4.78
CA MET A 160 2.03 14.34 5.88
C MET A 160 3.39 14.90 6.31
N LEU A 161 4.15 15.49 5.37
CA LEU A 161 5.42 16.16 5.67
C LEU A 161 5.24 17.57 6.26
N GLY A 162 4.00 18.04 6.42
CA GLY A 162 3.68 19.37 6.95
C GLY A 162 3.74 20.49 5.91
N VAL A 163 3.78 20.16 4.61
CA VAL A 163 3.69 21.14 3.53
C VAL A 163 2.24 21.54 3.35
N ASN A 164 1.95 22.83 3.24
CA ASN A 164 0.60 23.29 2.97
C ASN A 164 0.16 22.89 1.56
N VAL A 165 -0.78 21.95 1.48
CA VAL A 165 -1.29 21.39 0.22
C VAL A 165 -2.44 22.18 -0.40
N MET A 166 -3.04 23.13 0.31
CA MET A 166 -4.17 23.92 -0.19
C MET A 166 -3.89 24.58 -1.56
N PRO A 167 -2.72 25.19 -1.81
CA PRO A 167 -2.41 25.76 -3.12
C PRO A 167 -2.38 24.73 -4.26
N PHE A 168 -1.90 23.51 -3.99
CA PHE A 168 -1.84 22.43 -4.99
C PHE A 168 -3.24 21.92 -5.33
N ILE A 169 -4.09 21.74 -4.31
CA ILE A 169 -5.48 21.30 -4.50
C ILE A 169 -6.28 22.38 -5.25
N ALA A 170 -6.15 23.64 -4.84
CA ALA A 170 -6.81 24.75 -5.51
C ALA A 170 -6.32 24.91 -6.97
N GLY A 171 -5.01 24.82 -7.19
CA GLY A 171 -4.40 24.86 -8.51
C GLY A 171 -4.87 23.73 -9.42
N ALA A 172 -4.91 22.49 -8.90
CA ALA A 172 -5.43 21.33 -9.63
C ALA A 172 -6.92 21.50 -9.99
N GLY A 173 -7.72 22.06 -9.07
CA GLY A 173 -9.13 22.37 -9.32
C GLY A 173 -9.32 23.39 -10.44
N VAL A 174 -8.61 24.52 -10.39
CA VAL A 174 -8.68 25.56 -11.44
C VAL A 174 -8.14 25.04 -12.78
N ALA A 175 -7.03 24.27 -12.76
CA ALA A 175 -6.49 23.64 -13.96
C ALA A 175 -7.47 22.65 -14.59
N GLY A 176 -8.17 21.85 -13.76
CA GLY A 176 -9.21 20.93 -14.23
C GLY A 176 -10.36 21.66 -14.93
N ILE A 177 -10.81 22.80 -14.37
CA ILE A 177 -11.84 23.64 -14.99
C ILE A 177 -11.32 24.23 -16.31
N ALA A 178 -10.10 24.78 -16.34
CA ALA A 178 -9.51 25.36 -17.54
C ALA A 178 -9.37 24.32 -18.68
N ILE A 179 -8.93 23.11 -18.38
CA ILE A 179 -8.85 22.00 -19.34
C ILE A 179 -10.26 21.61 -19.80
N GLY A 180 -11.23 21.52 -18.88
CA GLY A 180 -12.61 21.18 -19.20
C GLY A 180 -13.32 22.19 -20.10
N PHE A 181 -12.94 23.47 -20.05
CA PHE A 181 -13.43 24.50 -21.00
C PHE A 181 -12.69 24.50 -22.34
N ALA A 182 -11.46 23.97 -22.38
CA ALA A 182 -10.63 23.95 -23.58
C ALA A 182 -10.83 22.69 -24.44
N ALA A 183 -11.32 21.60 -23.86
CA ALA A 183 -11.67 20.34 -24.52
C ALA A 183 -13.07 20.40 -25.16
#